data_AF-A0A0S7X313-F1
#
_entry.id   AF-A0A0S7X313-F1
#
_cell.length_a   1.000
_cell.length_b   1.000
_cell.length_c   1.000
_cell.angle_alpha   90.00
_cell.angle_beta   90.00
_cell.angle_gamma   90.00
#
_symmetry.space_group_name_H-M   'P 1'
#
loop_
_entity.id
_entity.type
_entity.pdbx_description
1 polymer ?
#
loop_
_entity_poly.entity_id
_entity_poly.type
_entity_poly.pdbx_seq_one_letter_code
_entity_poly.pdbx_strand_id
1 'polypeptide(L)'
;RANGDGKEKNLLKMSFIIIAGVSGLTLILFVLFPQLVIKMLFGAKYLSVAPYLHWFGLAMLFSALAQVLIQYFMAIHYRKHLYPFGLIIALQVLLVVFFHANIWQITFAILSSNFILLAAMIIVYYIQTLRTKVYEKF
;
A
#
# COMPACT_ATOMS: atom_id res chain seq x y z
N ARG A 1 -32.98 -2.71 2.82
CA ARG A 1 -31.60 -2.25 3.17
C ARG A 1 -30.78 -1.91 1.91
N ALA A 2 -31.34 -1.16 0.94
CA ALA A 2 -30.73 -0.97 -0.39
C ALA A 2 -29.97 0.37 -0.58
N ASN A 3 -29.89 1.23 0.45
CA ASN A 3 -29.32 2.59 0.32
C ASN A 3 -27.87 2.72 0.87
N GLY A 4 -27.25 1.61 1.30
CA GLY A 4 -25.90 1.56 1.89
C GLY A 4 -24.80 1.17 0.90
N ASP A 5 -25.06 0.18 0.04
CA ASP A 5 -24.01 -0.47 -0.77
C ASP A 5 -23.38 0.46 -1.84
N GLY A 6 -24.16 1.42 -2.36
CA GLY A 6 -23.65 2.45 -3.27
C GLY A 6 -22.79 3.52 -2.58
N LYS A 7 -23.11 3.86 -1.32
CA LYS A 7 -22.37 4.89 -0.55
C LYS A 7 -21.01 4.37 -0.11
N GLU A 8 -20.93 3.12 0.34
CA GLU A 8 -19.68 2.48 0.76
C GLU A 8 -18.65 2.41 -0.39
N LYS A 9 -19.09 2.01 -1.59
CA LYS A 9 -18.24 1.98 -2.79
C LYS A 9 -17.78 3.37 -3.21
N ASN A 10 -18.62 4.39 -3.03
CA ASN A 10 -18.25 5.77 -3.34
C ASN A 10 -17.24 6.34 -2.34
N LEU A 11 -17.43 6.07 -1.05
CA LEU A 11 -16.48 6.41 0.00
C LEU A 11 -15.12 5.74 -0.25
N LEU A 12 -15.10 4.45 -0.58
CA LEU A 12 -13.88 3.74 -0.93
C LEU A 12 -13.14 4.41 -2.11
N LYS A 13 -13.86 4.69 -3.21
CA LYS A 13 -13.27 5.37 -4.38
C LYS A 13 -12.69 6.74 -4.01
N MET A 14 -13.43 7.52 -3.22
CA MET A 14 -13.00 8.85 -2.78
C MET A 14 -11.75 8.77 -1.89
N SER A 15 -11.74 7.88 -0.90
CA SER A 15 -10.55 7.61 -0.07
C SER A 15 -9.36 7.15 -0.91
N PHE A 16 -9.59 6.26 -1.88
CA PHE A 16 -8.51 5.77 -2.75
C PHE A 16 -7.92 6.89 -3.61
N ILE A 17 -8.74 7.76 -4.19
CA ILE A 17 -8.29 8.92 -4.99
C ILE A 17 -7.51 9.91 -4.13
N ILE A 18 -8.02 10.24 -2.93
CA ILE A 18 -7.36 11.18 -2.02
C ILE A 18 -5.99 10.63 -1.61
N ILE A 19 -5.93 9.36 -1.19
CA ILE A 19 -4.67 8.74 -0.76
C ILE A 19 -3.71 8.59 -1.93
N ALA A 20 -4.17 8.21 -3.13
CA ALA A 20 -3.34 8.18 -4.34
C ALA A 20 -2.78 9.57 -4.68
N GLY A 21 -3.59 10.61 -4.57
CA GLY A 21 -3.18 11.99 -4.84
C GLY A 21 -2.14 12.50 -3.84
N VAL A 22 -2.40 12.32 -2.54
CA VAL A 22 -1.48 12.76 -1.47
C VAL A 22 -0.17 11.98 -1.52
N SER A 23 -0.22 10.64 -1.57
CA SER A 23 0.99 9.81 -1.62
C SER A 23 1.75 9.97 -2.93
N GLY A 24 1.06 10.17 -4.05
CA GLY A 24 1.67 10.49 -5.35
C GLY A 24 2.39 11.84 -5.33
N LEU A 25 1.79 12.87 -4.73
CA LEU A 25 2.44 14.18 -4.55
C LEU A 25 3.68 14.07 -3.68
N THR A 26 3.63 13.31 -2.58
CA THR A 26 4.80 13.04 -1.74
C THR A 26 5.91 12.33 -2.54
N LEU A 27 5.55 11.33 -3.36
CA LEU A 27 6.52 10.64 -4.22
C LEU A 27 7.17 11.59 -5.23
N ILE A 28 6.40 12.49 -5.85
CA ILE A 28 6.93 13.51 -6.78
C ILE A 28 7.96 14.40 -6.06
N LEU A 29 7.68 14.84 -4.83
CA LEU A 29 8.64 15.61 -4.04
C LEU A 29 9.92 14.81 -3.75
N PHE A 30 9.79 13.52 -3.45
CA PHE A 30 10.94 12.64 -3.19
C PHE A 30 11.79 12.38 -4.44
N VAL A 31 11.17 12.36 -5.63
CA VAL A 31 11.88 12.20 -6.91
C VAL A 31 12.56 13.50 -7.34
N LEU A 32 11.90 14.65 -7.20
CA LEU A 32 12.43 15.93 -7.67
C LEU A 32 13.46 16.54 -6.72
N PHE A 33 13.26 16.38 -5.40
CA PHE A 33 14.10 17.02 -4.38
C PHE A 33 14.60 16.05 -3.29
N PRO A 34 15.17 14.88 -3.62
CA PRO A 34 15.54 13.86 -2.62
C PRO A 34 16.55 14.38 -1.60
N GLN A 35 17.57 15.11 -2.04
CA GLN A 35 18.61 15.66 -1.16
C GLN A 35 18.07 16.71 -0.19
N LEU A 36 17.14 17.56 -0.64
CA LEU A 36 16.51 18.57 0.20
C LEU A 36 15.70 17.90 1.32
N VAL A 37 14.88 16.90 0.96
CA VAL A 37 14.06 16.14 1.91
C VAL A 37 14.94 15.45 2.95
N ILE A 38 15.98 14.73 2.50
CA ILE A 38 16.90 14.06 3.42
C ILE A 38 17.63 15.05 4.32
N LYS A 39 18.14 16.16 3.76
CA LYS A 39 18.88 17.16 4.53
C LYS A 39 18.00 17.85 5.57
N MET A 40 16.74 18.12 5.24
CA MET A 40 15.79 18.77 6.16
C MET A 40 15.32 17.83 7.27
N LEU A 41 15.04 16.56 6.95
CA LEU A 41 14.47 15.60 7.91
C LEU A 41 15.53 14.85 8.73
N PHE A 42 16.66 14.47 8.11
CA PHE A 42 17.68 13.61 8.72
C PHE A 42 19.05 14.32 8.85
N GLY A 43 19.29 15.38 8.08
CA GLY A 43 20.56 16.11 8.06
C GLY A 43 21.54 15.61 6.99
N ALA A 44 22.61 16.39 6.78
CA ALA A 44 23.58 16.16 5.70
C ALA A 44 24.35 14.82 5.84
N LYS A 45 24.47 14.27 7.06
CA LYS A 45 25.15 12.99 7.30
C LYS A 45 24.49 11.80 6.56
N TYR A 46 23.21 11.93 6.20
CA TYR A 46 22.44 10.87 5.55
C TYR A 46 22.25 11.10 4.04
N LEU A 47 22.94 12.06 3.44
CA LEU A 47 22.85 12.32 1.98
C LEU A 47 23.15 11.08 1.13
N SER A 48 23.95 10.14 1.63
CA SER A 48 24.22 8.86 0.98
C SER A 48 22.97 8.00 0.74
N VAL A 49 21.88 8.21 1.49
CA VAL A 49 20.62 7.47 1.31
C VAL A 49 19.64 8.12 0.36
N ALA A 50 19.89 9.37 -0.06
CA ALA A 50 18.99 10.13 -0.94
C ALA A 50 18.60 9.40 -2.25
N PRO A 51 19.51 8.66 -2.93
CA PRO A 51 19.13 7.90 -4.13
C PRO A 51 18.12 6.77 -3.87
N TYR A 52 17.95 6.31 -2.63
CA TYR A 52 16.98 5.25 -2.30
C TYR A 52 15.60 5.80 -1.95
N LEU A 53 15.49 7.12 -1.72
CA LEU A 53 14.27 7.74 -1.20
C LEU A 53 13.09 7.60 -2.16
N HIS A 54 13.32 7.67 -3.48
CA HIS A 54 12.24 7.54 -4.45
C HIS A 54 11.68 6.11 -4.50
N TRP A 55 12.52 5.09 -4.42
CA TRP A 55 12.09 3.69 -4.33
C TRP A 55 11.32 3.43 -3.04
N PHE A 56 11.79 3.99 -1.92
CA PHE A 56 11.10 3.91 -0.66
C PHE A 56 9.74 4.64 -0.70
N GLY A 57 9.68 5.83 -1.30
CA GLY A 57 8.44 6.57 -1.52
C GLY A 57 7.43 5.77 -2.34
N LEU A 58 7.90 5.07 -3.39
CA LEU A 58 7.04 4.20 -4.19
C LEU A 58 6.51 3.01 -3.39
N ALA A 59 7.36 2.41 -2.53
CA ALA A 59 6.92 1.36 -1.62
C ALA A 59 5.84 1.86 -0.65
N MET A 60 5.99 3.08 -0.13
CA MET A 60 5.01 3.70 0.77
C MET A 60 3.70 4.05 0.06
N LEU A 61 3.74 4.45 -1.22
CA LEU A 61 2.55 4.65 -2.05
C LEU A 61 1.74 3.35 -2.14
N PHE A 62 2.38 2.22 -2.49
CA PHE A 62 1.68 0.94 -2.55
C PHE A 62 1.12 0.51 -1.20
N SER A 63 1.87 0.74 -0.11
CA SER A 63 1.39 0.48 1.24
C SER A 63 0.15 1.30 1.59
N ALA A 64 0.16 2.60 1.29
CA ALA A 64 -0.96 3.49 1.57
C ALA A 64 -2.24 3.07 0.80
N LEU A 65 -2.11 2.68 -0.48
CA LEU A 65 -3.24 2.19 -1.27
C LEU A 65 -3.76 0.84 -0.76
N ALA A 66 -2.87 -0.07 -0.37
CA ALA A 66 -3.27 -1.35 0.21
C ALA A 66 -4.00 -1.15 1.54
N GLN A 67 -3.56 -0.19 2.36
CA GLN A 67 -4.19 0.14 3.63
C GLN A 67 -5.63 0.64 3.48
N VAL A 68 -5.93 1.41 2.43
CA VAL A 68 -7.32 1.83 2.14
C VAL A 68 -8.22 0.61 1.93
N LEU A 69 -7.75 -0.41 1.19
CA LEU A 69 -8.50 -1.64 0.94
C LEU A 69 -8.65 -2.49 2.21
N ILE A 70 -7.59 -2.60 3.03
CA ILE A 70 -7.63 -3.32 4.31
C ILE A 70 -8.65 -2.68 5.25
N GLN A 71 -8.62 -1.35 5.40
CA GLN A 71 -9.58 -0.60 6.21
C GLN A 71 -11.01 -0.78 5.69
N TYR A 72 -11.20 -0.78 4.37
CA TYR A 72 -12.49 -1.10 3.77
C TYR A 72 -12.96 -2.51 4.13
N PHE A 73 -12.11 -3.54 4.00
CA PHE A 73 -12.48 -4.91 4.37
C PHE A 73 -12.81 -5.06 5.85
N MET A 74 -12.13 -4.31 6.72
CA MET A 74 -12.48 -4.25 8.14
C MET A 74 -13.86 -3.61 8.36
N ALA A 75 -14.16 -2.50 7.66
CA ALA A 75 -15.45 -1.81 7.76
C ALA A 75 -16.62 -2.70 7.31
N ILE A 76 -16.44 -3.51 6.26
CA ILE A 76 -17.46 -4.47 5.79
C ILE A 76 -17.38 -5.85 6.48
N HIS A 77 -16.59 -5.97 7.55
CA HIS A 77 -16.37 -7.21 8.31
C HIS A 77 -15.94 -8.44 7.48
N TYR A 78 -15.31 -8.25 6.32
CA TYR A 78 -14.92 -9.32 5.42
C TYR A 78 -13.57 -9.94 5.82
N ARG A 79 -13.58 -10.93 6.73
CA ARG A 79 -12.33 -11.49 7.32
C ARG A 79 -11.42 -12.27 6.38
N LYS A 80 -11.86 -12.67 5.18
CA LYS A 80 -11.03 -13.50 4.27
C LYS A 80 -9.79 -12.76 3.74
N HIS A 81 -9.74 -11.43 3.80
CA HIS A 81 -8.55 -10.65 3.46
C HIS A 81 -7.37 -10.88 4.41
N LEU A 82 -7.64 -11.37 5.64
CA LEU A 82 -6.60 -11.57 6.66
C LEU A 82 -5.58 -12.63 6.27
N TYR A 83 -5.98 -13.66 5.50
CA TYR A 83 -5.06 -14.72 5.06
C TYR A 83 -3.96 -14.20 4.14
N PRO A 84 -4.26 -13.57 2.98
CA PRO A 84 -3.20 -13.00 2.13
C PRO A 84 -2.48 -11.85 2.83
N PHE A 85 -3.17 -11.03 3.64
CA PHE A 85 -2.54 -9.94 4.38
C PHE A 85 -1.45 -10.45 5.35
N GLY A 86 -1.80 -11.41 6.21
CA GLY A 86 -0.86 -11.98 7.19
C GLY A 86 0.29 -12.72 6.51
N LEU A 87 0.00 -13.46 5.42
CA LEU A 87 1.03 -14.16 4.65
C LEU A 87 2.05 -13.18 4.06
N ILE A 88 1.59 -12.06 3.49
CA ILE A 88 2.48 -11.09 2.84
C ILE A 88 3.27 -10.28 3.87
N ILE A 89 2.70 -9.98 5.05
CA ILE A 89 3.46 -9.38 6.15
C ILE A 89 4.56 -10.33 6.63
N ALA A 90 4.23 -11.61 6.83
CA ALA A 90 5.23 -12.61 7.22
C ALA A 90 6.33 -12.72 6.15
N LEU A 91 5.95 -12.76 4.87
CA LEU A 91 6.88 -12.74 3.75
C LEU A 91 7.77 -11.48 3.77
N GLN A 92 7.21 -10.31 4.02
CA GLN A 92 7.96 -9.06 4.10
C GLN A 92 9.03 -9.11 5.21
N VAL A 93 8.66 -9.60 6.40
CA VAL A 93 9.60 -9.78 7.51
C VAL A 93 10.69 -10.76 7.12
N LEU A 94 10.35 -11.90 6.51
CA LEU A 94 11.33 -12.89 6.05
C LEU A 94 12.28 -12.28 5.02
N LEU A 95 11.77 -11.55 4.03
CA LEU A 95 12.61 -10.89 3.03
C LEU A 95 13.58 -9.91 3.69
N VAL A 96 13.13 -9.10 4.66
CA VAL A 96 14.03 -8.18 5.35
C VAL A 96 15.06 -8.94 6.20
N VAL A 97 14.67 -9.99 6.91
CA VAL A 97 15.59 -10.79 7.73
C VAL A 97 16.66 -11.47 6.87
N PHE A 98 16.34 -11.96 5.67
CA PHE A 98 17.33 -12.59 4.78
C PHE A 98 18.07 -11.59 3.87
N PHE A 99 17.49 -10.42 3.57
CA PHE A 99 18.02 -9.43 2.62
C PHE A 99 18.14 -8.03 3.25
N HIS A 100 19.06 -7.88 4.20
CA HIS A 100 19.34 -6.60 4.88
C HIS A 100 20.81 -6.16 4.80
N ALA A 101 21.62 -6.74 3.91
CA ALA A 101 23.05 -6.44 3.85
C ALA A 101 23.33 -4.97 3.45
N ASN A 102 22.41 -4.36 2.69
CA ASN A 102 22.49 -2.96 2.26
C ASN A 102 21.11 -2.32 2.19
N ILE A 103 21.05 -0.98 2.24
CA ILE A 103 19.80 -0.20 2.13
C ILE A 103 19.02 -0.52 0.86
N TRP A 104 19.72 -0.83 -0.24
CA TRP A 104 19.09 -1.25 -1.49
C TRP A 104 18.23 -2.51 -1.29
N GLN A 105 18.78 -3.53 -0.61
CA GLN A 105 18.08 -4.80 -0.39
C GLN A 105 16.83 -4.61 0.47
N ILE A 106 16.94 -3.81 1.54
CA ILE A 106 15.82 -3.50 2.43
C ILE A 106 14.73 -2.74 1.66
N THR A 107 15.11 -1.70 0.92
CA THR A 107 14.17 -0.89 0.13
C THR A 107 13.45 -1.73 -0.92
N PHE A 108 14.18 -2.60 -1.63
CA PHE A 108 13.60 -3.48 -2.64
C PHE A 108 12.69 -4.54 -2.02
N ALA A 109 13.08 -5.14 -0.89
CA ALA A 109 12.24 -6.08 -0.15
C ALA A 109 10.90 -5.47 0.26
N ILE A 110 10.92 -4.24 0.79
CA ILE A 110 9.71 -3.51 1.18
C ILE A 110 8.88 -3.15 -0.06
N LEU A 111 9.51 -2.67 -1.13
CA LEU A 111 8.83 -2.31 -2.38
C LEU A 111 8.09 -3.50 -2.99
N SER A 112 8.79 -4.62 -3.18
CA SER A 112 8.20 -5.83 -3.76
C SER A 112 7.08 -6.37 -2.88
N SER A 113 7.27 -6.39 -1.56
CA SER A 113 6.24 -6.87 -0.63
C SER A 113 4.99 -6.00 -0.66
N ASN A 114 5.14 -4.67 -0.67
CA ASN A 114 4.01 -3.74 -0.73
C ASN A 114 3.29 -3.78 -2.07
N PHE A 115 4.02 -3.98 -3.18
CA PHE A 115 3.41 -4.19 -4.48
C PHE A 115 2.56 -5.46 -4.52
N ILE A 116 3.11 -6.58 -4.02
CA ILE A 116 2.39 -7.87 -3.92
C ILE A 116 1.18 -7.72 -2.99
N LEU A 117 1.32 -6.99 -1.88
CA LEU A 117 0.23 -6.70 -0.95
C LEU A 117 -0.91 -5.95 -1.64
N LEU A 118 -0.60 -4.87 -2.36
CA LEU A 118 -1.60 -4.09 -3.09
C LEU A 118 -2.31 -4.95 -4.13
N ALA A 119 -1.55 -5.70 -4.94
CA ALA A 119 -2.11 -6.61 -5.94
C ALA A 119 -3.05 -7.65 -5.30
N ALA A 120 -2.63 -8.26 -4.18
CA ALA A 120 -3.45 -9.22 -3.44
C ALA A 120 -4.74 -8.59 -2.90
N MET A 121 -4.67 -7.38 -2.32
CA MET A 121 -5.86 -6.69 -1.83
C MET A 121 -6.83 -6.32 -2.96
N ILE A 122 -6.32 -5.91 -4.13
CA ILE A 122 -7.13 -5.65 -5.32
C ILE A 122 -7.82 -6.94 -5.79
N ILE A 123 -7.10 -8.06 -5.87
CA ILE A 123 -7.67 -9.37 -6.24
C ILE A 123 -8.77 -9.77 -5.25
N VAL A 124 -8.52 -9.64 -3.94
CA VAL A 124 -9.51 -9.93 -2.90
C VAL A 124 -10.75 -9.06 -3.06
N TYR A 125 -10.59 -7.77 -3.38
CA TYR A 125 -11.70 -6.84 -3.62
C TYR A 125 -12.57 -7.30 -4.81
N TYR A 126 -11.96 -7.68 -5.93
CA TYR A 126 -12.70 -8.18 -7.08
C TYR A 126 -13.40 -9.51 -6.80
N ILE A 127 -12.73 -10.46 -6.14
CA ILE A 127 -13.34 -11.74 -5.73
C ILE A 127 -14.55 -11.51 -4.82
N GLN A 128 -14.41 -10.60 -3.85
CA GLN A 128 -15.50 -10.24 -2.95
C GLN A 128 -16.68 -9.63 -3.73
N THR A 129 -16.41 -8.66 -4.61
CA THR A 129 -17.45 -7.97 -5.38
C THR A 129 -18.20 -8.91 -6.32
N LEU A 130 -17.49 -9.86 -6.95
CA LEU A 130 -18.10 -10.89 -7.79
C LEU A 130 -18.99 -11.82 -6.98
N ARG A 131 -18.54 -12.24 -5.79
CA ARG A 131 -19.34 -13.11 -4.91
C ARG A 131 -20.64 -12.43 -4.49
N THR A 132 -20.62 -11.15 -4.13
CA THR A 132 -21.84 -10.43 -3.71
C THR A 132 -22.87 -10.36 -4.84
N LYS A 133 -22.44 -10.11 -6.09
CA LYS A 133 -23.34 -10.06 -7.26
C LYS A 133 -24.00 -11.39 -7.58
N VAL A 134 -23.33 -12.52 -7.33
CA VAL A 134 -23.89 -13.85 -7.59
C VAL A 134 -25.06 -14.15 -6.65
N TYR A 135 -24.97 -13.78 -5.37
CA TYR A 135 -26.04 -14.01 -4.40
C TYR A 135 -27.26 -13.11 -4.60
N GLU A 136 -27.12 -11.92 -5.18
CA GLU A 136 -28.28 -11.07 -5.50
C GLU A 136 -29.09 -11.55 -6.72
N LYS A 137 -28.57 -12.51 -7.49
CA LYS A 137 -29.22 -13.03 -8.71
C LYS A 137 -30.13 -14.25 -8.45
N PHE A 138 -30.12 -14.80 -7.24
CA PHE A 138 -30.96 -15.93 -6.81
C PHE A 138 -31.92 -15.48 -5.71
#